data_AF-A0A366DSU6-F1
#
_entry.id   AF-A0A366DSU6-F1
#
_cell.length_a   1.000
_cell.length_b   1.000
_cell.length_c   1.000
_cell.angle_alpha   90.00
_cell.angle_beta   90.00
_cell.angle_gamma   90.00
#
_symmetry.space_group_name_H-M   'P 1'
#
loop_
_entity.id
_entity.type
_entity.pdbx_description
1 polymer ?
#
loop_
_entity_poly.entity_id
_entity_poly.type
_entity_poly.pdbx_seq_one_letter_code
_entity_poly.pdbx_strand_id
1 'polypeptide(L)'
;MKHKAFKGALMLISGVTLLYHGYHLLSLWSDIPSQVALHVSDDELEDLGPKFLLFLMPASSIFLWLLLGFFGRKPESWNYINLTEENKHIQYASLR
;
A
#
# COMPACT_ATOMS: atom_id res chain seq x y z
N MET A 1 -17.61 14.43 -13.27
CA MET A 1 -16.56 14.09 -14.27
C MET A 1 -15.14 14.31 -13.75
N LYS A 2 -14.83 15.45 -13.12
CA LYS A 2 -13.48 15.76 -12.58
C LYS A 2 -12.91 14.70 -11.62
N HIS A 3 -13.73 14.13 -10.72
CA HIS A 3 -13.29 13.09 -9.78
C HIS A 3 -12.86 11.77 -10.44
N LYS A 4 -13.48 11.37 -11.56
CA LYS A 4 -13.12 10.11 -12.25
C LYS A 4 -11.78 10.24 -12.95
N ALA A 5 -11.56 11.36 -13.64
CA ALA A 5 -10.28 11.66 -14.30
C ALA A 5 -9.15 11.80 -13.28
N PHE A 6 -9.39 12.50 -12.16
CA PHE A 6 -8.42 12.64 -11.08
C PHE A 6 -8.03 11.29 -10.46
N LYS A 7 -9.02 10.44 -10.14
CA LYS A 7 -8.77 9.08 -9.64
C LYS A 7 -7.97 8.24 -10.63
N GLY A 8 -8.31 8.31 -11.92
CA GLY A 8 -7.59 7.63 -12.98
C GLY A 8 -6.13 8.08 -13.10
N ALA A 9 -5.88 9.39 -13.02
CA ALA A 9 -4.54 9.94 -13.03
C ALA A 9 -3.71 9.48 -11.83
N LEU A 10 -4.26 9.52 -10.61
CA LEU A 10 -3.58 9.00 -9.42
C LEU A 10 -3.26 7.51 -9.53
N MET A 11 -4.19 6.70 -10.05
CA MET A 11 -3.95 5.27 -10.29
C MET A 11 -2.83 5.04 -11.30
N LEU A 12 -2.81 5.80 -12.40
CA LEU A 12 -1.77 5.70 -13.41
C LEU A 12 -0.41 6.08 -12.85
N ILE A 13 -0.30 7.23 -12.17
CA ILE A 13 0.95 7.69 -11.56
C ILE A 13 1.46 6.65 -10.56
N SER A 14 0.60 6.18 -9.66
CA SER A 14 0.98 5.18 -8.65
C SER A 14 1.45 3.87 -9.30
N GLY A 15 0.73 3.40 -10.33
CA GLY A 15 1.10 2.18 -11.07
C GLY A 15 2.45 2.32 -11.78
N VAL A 16 2.68 3.43 -12.48
CA VAL A 16 3.96 3.71 -13.15
C VAL A 16 5.10 3.80 -12.13
N THR A 17 4.91 4.51 -11.02
CA THR A 17 5.91 4.60 -9.95
C THR A 17 6.26 3.23 -9.37
N LEU A 18 5.26 2.39 -9.07
CA LEU A 18 5.49 1.05 -8.55
C LEU A 18 6.26 0.16 -9.55
N LEU A 19 5.87 0.20 -10.84
CA LEU A 19 6.54 -0.55 -11.89
C LEU A 19 7.97 -0.09 -12.10
N TYR A 20 8.22 1.23 -12.11
CA TYR A 20 9.56 1.79 -12.24
C TYR A 20 10.48 1.34 -11.09
N HIS A 21 10.02 1.46 -9.84
CA HIS A 21 10.81 1.04 -8.68
C HIS A 21 11.06 -0.47 -8.67
N GLY A 22 10.05 -1.27 -9.03
CA GLY A 22 10.20 -2.72 -9.16
C GLY A 22 11.22 -3.11 -10.23
N TYR A 23 11.11 -2.50 -11.42
CA TYR A 23 12.07 -2.69 -12.50
C TYR A 23 13.49 -2.30 -12.08
N HIS A 24 13.66 -1.11 -11.49
CA HIS A 24 14.96 -0.59 -11.08
C HIS A 24 15.63 -1.46 -10.00
N LEU A 25 14.86 -1.93 -9.01
CA LEU A 25 15.36 -2.85 -7.99
C LEU A 25 15.80 -4.18 -8.61
N LEU A 26 15.00 -4.73 -9.54
CA LEU A 26 15.32 -5.99 -10.22
C LEU A 26 16.52 -5.86 -11.16
N SER A 27 16.66 -4.72 -11.87
CA SER A 27 17.78 -4.48 -12.78
C SER A 27 19.12 -4.38 -12.06
N LEU A 28 19.11 -3.92 -10.79
CA LEU A 28 20.31 -3.81 -9.96
C LEU A 28 20.48 -4.99 -8.99
N TRP A 29 19.62 -6.01 -9.05
CA TRP A 29 19.54 -7.05 -8.03
C TRP A 29 20.84 -7.85 -7.85
N SER A 30 21.57 -8.07 -8.94
CA SER A 30 22.88 -8.73 -8.94
C SER A 30 23.95 -7.90 -8.24
N ASP A 31 23.85 -6.57 -8.35
CA ASP A 31 24.89 -5.63 -7.91
C ASP A 31 24.69 -5.26 -6.43
N ILE A 32 23.48 -5.47 -5.90
CA ILE A 32 23.16 -5.23 -4.50
C ILE A 32 23.79 -6.33 -3.62
N PRO A 33 24.61 -5.95 -2.61
CA PRO A 33 25.23 -6.90 -1.69
C PRO A 33 24.19 -7.72 -0.93
N SER A 34 24.57 -8.91 -0.45
CA SER A 34 23.67 -9.80 0.29
C SER A 34 23.10 -9.16 1.55
N GLN A 35 23.83 -8.23 2.15
CA GLN A 35 23.44 -7.43 3.29
C GLN A 35 23.44 -5.93 2.94
N VAL A 36 22.46 -5.19 3.45
CA VAL A 36 22.24 -3.75 3.21
C VAL A 36 22.06 -3.03 4.54
N ALA A 37 22.46 -1.76 4.60
CA ALA A 37 22.25 -0.94 5.79
C ALA A 37 20.75 -0.74 6.05
N LEU A 38 20.30 -1.04 7.26
CA LEU A 38 18.94 -0.76 7.74
C LEU A 38 18.88 0.58 8.47
N HIS A 39 19.97 0.94 9.14
CA HIS A 39 20.17 2.22 9.79
C HIS A 39 21.58 2.71 9.46
N VAL A 40 21.72 4.01 9.23
CA VAL A 40 23.02 4.66 9.01
C VAL A 40 23.13 5.77 10.05
N SER A 41 23.93 5.54 11.09
CA SER A 41 24.29 6.52 12.14
C SER A 41 25.71 7.00 11.85
N ASP A 42 25.98 8.32 11.93
CA ASP A 42 27.32 8.96 11.98
C ASP A 42 28.52 8.12 11.46
N ASP A 43 28.47 7.76 10.17
CA ASP A 43 29.48 6.99 9.41
C ASP A 43 29.73 5.51 9.77
N GLU A 44 28.98 4.91 10.70
CA GLU A 44 29.02 3.47 10.98
C GLU A 44 27.76 2.75 10.49
N LEU A 45 27.95 1.69 9.70
CA LEU A 45 26.90 0.72 9.41
C LEU A 45 26.68 -0.15 10.67
N GLU A 46 25.94 0.38 11.64
CA GLU A 46 25.63 -0.35 12.87
C GLU A 46 24.63 -1.49 12.65
N ASP A 47 23.76 -1.40 11.64
CA ASP A 47 22.70 -2.40 11.39
C ASP A 47 22.64 -2.85 9.92
N LEU A 48 23.18 -4.04 9.66
CA LEU A 48 23.11 -4.73 8.37
C LEU A 48 21.97 -5.76 8.36
N GLY A 49 21.12 -5.70 7.34
CA GLY A 49 20.01 -6.64 7.14
C GLY A 49 20.06 -7.33 5.78
N PRO A 50 19.32 -8.43 5.57
CA PRO A 50 19.29 -9.12 4.29
C PRO A 50 18.70 -8.24 3.18
N LYS A 51 19.28 -8.25 1.98
CA LYS A 51 18.81 -7.44 0.84
C LYS A 51 17.35 -7.66 0.43
N PHE A 52 16.76 -8.80 0.80
CA PHE A 52 15.34 -9.07 0.60
C PHE A 52 14.42 -8.11 1.34
N LEU A 53 14.89 -7.42 2.38
CA LEU A 53 14.14 -6.36 3.07
C LEU A 53 13.78 -5.19 2.15
N LEU A 54 14.51 -4.99 1.03
CA LEU A 54 14.15 -4.01 0.01
C LEU A 54 12.77 -4.28 -0.62
N PHE A 55 12.27 -5.51 -0.56
CA PHE A 55 10.92 -5.86 -1.01
C PHE A 55 9.83 -5.55 0.02
N LEU A 56 10.17 -5.25 1.27
CA LEU A 56 9.20 -5.05 2.34
C LEU A 56 8.24 -3.89 2.03
N MET A 57 8.76 -2.76 1.57
CA MET A 57 7.96 -1.57 1.23
C MET A 57 7.04 -1.76 0.02
N PRO A 58 7.50 -2.26 -1.14
CA PRO A 58 6.58 -2.54 -2.25
C PRO A 58 5.56 -3.63 -1.89
N ALA A 59 5.96 -4.68 -1.16
CA ALA A 59 5.04 -5.72 -0.73
C ALA A 59 3.96 -5.20 0.23
N SER A 60 4.33 -4.38 1.22
CA SER A 60 3.38 -3.77 2.16
C SER A 60 2.44 -2.80 1.44
N SER A 61 2.93 -2.06 0.45
CA SER A 61 2.11 -1.17 -0.39
C SER A 61 1.04 -1.93 -1.17
N ILE A 62 1.41 -3.03 -1.83
CA ILE A 62 0.47 -3.90 -2.56
C ILE A 62 -0.52 -4.54 -1.59
N PHE A 63 -0.03 -5.06 -0.46
CA PHE A 63 -0.86 -5.68 0.57
C PHE A 63 -1.90 -4.71 1.11
N LEU A 64 -1.50 -3.49 1.49
CA LEU A 64 -2.42 -2.47 1.99
C LEU A 64 -3.44 -2.06 0.92
N TRP A 65 -3.02 -1.91 -0.33
CA TRP A 65 -3.93 -1.60 -1.44
C TRP A 65 -4.98 -2.70 -1.63
N LEU A 66 -4.59 -3.97 -1.60
CA LEU A 66 -5.50 -5.12 -1.66
C LEU A 66 -6.42 -5.16 -0.45
N LEU A 67 -5.89 -4.95 0.75
CA LEU A 67 -6.64 -4.95 2.00
C LEU A 67 -7.71 -3.86 2.01
N LEU A 68 -7.34 -2.62 1.70
CA LEU A 68 -8.27 -1.49 1.59
C LEU A 68 -9.30 -1.71 0.47
N GLY A 69 -8.86 -2.25 -0.67
CA GLY A 69 -9.75 -2.61 -1.77
C GLY A 69 -10.75 -3.70 -1.38
N PHE A 70 -10.33 -4.69 -0.59
CA PHE A 70 -11.18 -5.75 -0.07
C PHE A 70 -12.24 -5.22 0.89
N PHE A 71 -11.85 -4.39 1.87
CA PHE A 71 -12.79 -3.75 2.78
C PHE A 71 -13.76 -2.80 2.06
N GLY A 72 -13.28 -2.06 1.06
CA GLY A 72 -14.10 -1.11 0.29
C GLY A 72 -15.11 -1.73 -0.67
N ARG A 73 -15.01 -3.04 -0.99
CA ARG A 73 -15.93 -3.70 -1.95
C ARG A 73 -17.33 -3.93 -1.38
N LYS A 74 -17.42 -4.20 -0.08
CA LYS A 74 -18.68 -4.48 0.63
C LYS A 74 -18.64 -3.87 2.02
N PRO A 75 -18.60 -2.53 2.15
CA PRO A 75 -18.59 -1.86 3.45
C PRO A 75 -19.71 -2.39 4.36
N GLU A 76 -20.84 -2.81 3.76
CA GLU A 76 -21.98 -3.34 4.47
C GLU A 76 -21.77 -4.66 5.20
N SER A 77 -20.75 -5.42 4.79
CA SER A 77 -20.36 -6.68 5.45
C SER A 77 -19.43 -6.47 6.65
N TRP A 78 -18.95 -5.24 6.84
CA TRP A 78 -17.94 -4.91 7.85
C TRP A 78 -18.56 -4.07 8.97
N ASN A 79 -18.84 -4.75 10.08
CA ASN A 79 -19.06 -4.22 11.41
C ASN A 79 -20.01 -3.01 11.56
N TYR A 80 -21.29 -3.23 11.22
CA TYR A 80 -22.36 -2.46 11.86
C TYR A 80 -22.74 -3.13 13.18
N ILE A 81 -22.33 -2.52 14.29
CA ILE A 81 -22.74 -2.98 15.61
C ILE A 81 -24.27 -2.78 15.70
N ASN A 82 -25.00 -3.89 15.87
CA ASN A 82 -26.44 -3.89 16.09
C ASN A 82 -27.27 -3.25 14.95
N LEU A 83 -26.98 -3.60 13.68
CA LEU A 83 -27.77 -3.13 12.53
C LEU A 83 -29.20 -3.69 12.60
N THR A 84 -30.18 -2.80 12.75
CA THR A 84 -31.61 -3.11 12.69
C THR A 84 -32.24 -2.33 11.54
N GLU A 85 -33.39 -2.77 11.03
CA GLU A 85 -34.09 -2.02 9.96
C GLU A 85 -34.41 -0.57 10.37
N GLU A 86 -34.58 -0.32 11.67
CA GLU A 86 -34.89 0.99 12.23
C GLU A 86 -33.67 1.94 12.23
N ASN A 87 -32.45 1.44 12.45
CA ASN A 87 -31.23 2.27 12.52
C ASN A 87 -30.37 2.23 11.24
N LYS A 88 -30.73 1.36 10.30
CA LYS A 88 -30.06 1.13 9.01
C LYS A 88 -29.79 2.43 8.23
N HIS A 89 -30.80 3.29 8.15
CA HIS A 89 -30.71 4.55 7.42
C HIS A 89 -29.72 5.54 8.05
N ILE A 90 -29.57 5.54 9.38
CA ILE A 90 -28.63 6.40 10.12
C ILE A 90 -27.20 5.91 9.90
N GLN A 91 -26.97 4.61 10.05
CA GLN A 91 -25.63 4.01 9.90
C GLN A 91 -25.14 4.02 8.45
N TYR A 92 -26.03 3.93 7.46
CA TYR A 92 -25.64 4.10 6.04
C TYR A 92 -25.50 5.56 5.61
N ALA A 93 -26.23 6.50 6.22
CA ALA A 93 -26.12 7.92 5.88
C ALA A 93 -24.80 8.55 6.36
N SER A 94 -24.24 8.07 7.48
CA SER A 94 -22.95 8.58 8.00
C SER A 94 -21.73 8.18 7.16
N LEU A 95 -21.91 7.36 6.12
CA LEU A 95 -20.86 6.83 5.26
C LEU A 95 -20.71 7.58 3.92
N ARG A 96 -21.51 8.63 3.68
CA ARG A 96 -21.55 9.35 2.40
C ARG A 96 -21.00 10.76 2.46
#